data_AF-A0A1G2Y5M1-F1
#
_entry.id   AF-A0A1G2Y5M1-F1
#
_cell.length_a   1.000
_cell.length_b   1.000
_cell.length_c   1.000
_cell.angle_alpha   90.00
_cell.angle_beta   90.00
_cell.angle_gamma   90.00
#
_symmetry.space_group_name_H-M   'P 1'
#
loop_
_entity.id
_entity.type
_entity.pdbx_description
1 polymer ?
#
loop_
_entity_poly.entity_id
_entity_poly.type
_entity_poly.pdbx_seq_one_letter_code
_entity_poly.pdbx_strand_id
1 'polypeptide(L)'
;MTAGEKQLVLQNWKTFLKNGLKREHFTKRLYQHLHLHCGYIAHYNIEGFYSTYFEAGQDAERFFDHFCKGVYSASGYHDLNTAMTEVFQEFKNYIEKWK
;
A
#
# COMPACT_ATOMS: atom_id res chain seq x y z
N MET A 1 16.73 1.46 1.55
CA MET A 1 15.98 1.00 2.74
C MET A 1 16.70 -0.20 3.35
N THR A 2 16.99 -0.16 4.65
CA THR A 2 17.56 -1.29 5.41
C THR A 2 16.52 -2.39 5.62
N ALA A 3 16.94 -3.59 6.03
CA ALA A 3 16.02 -4.69 6.36
C ALA A 3 15.03 -4.29 7.48
N GLY A 4 15.49 -3.57 8.50
CA GLY A 4 14.62 -3.09 9.59
C GLY A 4 13.59 -2.07 9.10
N GLU A 5 13.97 -1.17 8.19
CA GLU A 5 13.02 -0.24 7.58
C GLU A 5 11.99 -0.95 6.70
N LYS A 6 12.38 -1.97 5.93
CA LYS A 6 11.46 -2.80 5.14
C LYS A 6 10.45 -3.51 6.05
N GLN A 7 10.90 -4.05 7.18
CA GLN A 7 10.03 -4.67 8.17
C GLN A 7 9.01 -3.67 8.73
N LEU A 8 9.42 -2.43 9.03
CA LEU A 8 8.49 -1.38 9.48
C LEU A 8 7.48 -0.98 8.40
N VAL A 9 7.88 -0.93 7.12
CA VAL A 9 6.94 -0.71 6.01
C VAL A 9 5.91 -1.83 5.96
N LEU A 10 6.35 -3.09 6.03
CA LEU A 10 5.45 -4.25 5.99
C LEU A 10 4.48 -4.29 7.17
N GLN A 11 4.92 -3.93 8.38
CA GLN A 11 4.04 -3.84 9.55
C GLN A 11 3.00 -2.73 9.41
N ASN A 12 3.41 -1.56 8.90
CA ASN A 12 2.48 -0.47 8.62
C ASN A 12 1.46 -0.85 7.54
N TRP A 13 1.89 -1.57 6.50
CA TRP A 13 1.02 -2.13 5.48
C TRP A 13 -0.01 -3.09 6.06
N LYS A 14 0.44 -4.08 6.84
CA LYS A 14 -0.45 -5.04 7.52
C LYS A 14 -1.47 -4.34 8.42
N THR A 15 -1.03 -3.33 9.18
CA THR A 15 -1.91 -2.56 10.06
C THR A 15 -2.96 -1.77 9.28
N PHE A 16 -2.56 -1.17 8.15
CA PHE A 16 -3.47 -0.43 7.29
C PHE A 16 -4.54 -1.32 6.67
N LEU A 17 -4.17 -2.48 6.13
CA LEU A 17 -5.12 -3.43 5.54
C LEU A 17 -6.05 -4.05 6.59
N LYS A 18 -5.51 -4.47 7.74
CA LYS A 18 -6.29 -5.08 8.83
C LYS A 18 -7.39 -4.17 9.35
N ASN A 19 -7.20 -2.85 9.27
CA ASN A 19 -8.17 -1.87 9.76
C ASN A 19 -9.03 -1.26 8.64
N GLY A 20 -9.14 -1.92 7.48
CA GLY A 20 -10.06 -1.52 6.43
C GLY A 20 -9.64 -0.23 5.71
N LEU A 21 -8.33 -0.03 5.51
CA LEU A 21 -7.78 1.12 4.79
C LEU A 21 -8.07 2.48 5.43
N LYS A 22 -8.35 2.54 6.74
CA LYS A 22 -8.60 3.80 7.44
C LYS A 22 -7.40 4.74 7.41
N ARG A 23 -7.66 6.02 7.16
CA ARG A 23 -6.68 7.11 7.10
C ARG A 23 -5.71 7.12 8.27
N GLU A 24 -6.18 6.94 9.50
CA GLU A 24 -5.37 6.97 10.73
C GLU A 24 -4.22 5.93 10.75
N HIS A 25 -4.35 4.86 9.97
CA HIS A 25 -3.33 3.82 9.83
C HIS A 25 -2.48 3.98 8.56
N PHE A 26 -2.80 4.94 7.69
CA PHE A 26 -1.99 5.27 6.52
C PHE A 26 -0.82 6.18 6.90
N THR A 27 0.29 5.55 7.30
CA THR A 27 1.47 6.25 7.81
C THR A 27 2.30 6.94 6.72
N LYS A 28 3.06 7.98 7.09
CA LYS A 28 4.05 8.64 6.22
C LYS A 28 5.07 7.67 5.62
N ARG A 29 5.53 6.68 6.41
CA ARG A 29 6.48 5.66 5.95
C ARG A 29 5.89 4.82 4.81
N LEU A 30 4.64 4.40 4.95
CA LEU A 30 3.96 3.62 3.92
C LEU A 30 3.77 4.46 2.65
N TYR A 31 3.28 5.71 2.81
CA TYR A 31 3.17 6.65 1.70
C TYR A 31 4.50 6.83 0.94
N GLN A 32 5.61 7.05 1.65
CA GLN A 32 6.92 7.25 1.03
C GLN A 32 7.37 6.02 0.23
N HIS A 33 7.13 4.80 0.74
CA HIS A 33 7.43 3.58 -0.01
C HIS A 33 6.60 3.49 -1.29
N LEU A 34 5.28 3.65 -1.20
CA LEU A 34 4.39 3.58 -2.35
C LEU A 34 4.73 4.64 -3.41
N HIS A 35 5.01 5.87 -2.97
CA HIS A 35 5.32 6.99 -3.84
C HIS A 35 6.71 6.90 -4.49
N LEU A 36 7.76 6.63 -3.70
CA LEU A 36 9.15 6.69 -4.17
C LEU A 36 9.66 5.36 -4.73
N HIS A 37 9.06 4.23 -4.35
CA HIS A 37 9.60 2.89 -4.64
C HIS A 37 8.63 1.98 -5.39
N CYS A 38 7.35 2.34 -5.43
CA CYS A 38 6.34 1.61 -6.21
C CYS A 38 5.72 2.48 -7.32
N GLY A 39 6.28 3.66 -7.62
CA GLY A 39 5.90 4.46 -8.80
C GLY A 39 4.51 5.08 -8.77
N TYR A 40 3.84 5.16 -7.61
CA TYR A 40 2.54 5.79 -7.48
C TYR A 40 2.68 7.30 -7.26
N ILE A 41 2.39 8.10 -8.30
CA ILE A 41 2.60 9.56 -8.30
C ILE A 41 1.26 10.30 -8.23
N ALA A 42 0.37 9.92 -7.32
CA ALA A 42 -0.83 10.70 -7.03
C ALA A 42 -0.54 11.74 -5.95
N HIS A 43 -0.43 13.01 -6.36
CA HIS A 43 -0.14 14.16 -5.51
C HIS A 43 1.21 14.07 -4.75
N TYR A 44 1.78 15.22 -4.39
CA TYR A 44 3.05 15.28 -3.65
C TYR A 44 2.86 15.30 -2.13
N ASN A 45 1.66 14.97 -1.64
CA ASN A 45 1.36 14.91 -0.20
C ASN A 45 0.51 13.69 0.14
N ILE A 46 0.63 13.24 1.40
CA ILE A 46 -0.01 12.03 1.91
C ILE A 46 -1.55 12.09 1.88
N GLU A 47 -2.14 13.26 2.13
CA GLU A 47 -3.61 13.40 2.13
C GLU A 47 -4.18 13.24 0.74
N GLY A 48 -3.57 13.91 -0.25
CA GLY A 48 -3.95 13.78 -1.66
C GLY A 48 -3.79 12.36 -2.15
N PHE A 49 -2.66 11.71 -1.84
CA PHE A 49 -2.42 10.31 -2.20
C PHE A 49 -3.50 9.39 -1.61
N TYR A 50 -3.80 9.57 -0.32
CA TYR A 50 -4.81 8.77 0.37
C TYR A 50 -6.21 8.99 -0.24
N SER A 51 -6.59 10.24 -0.46
CA SER A 51 -7.89 10.59 -1.05
C SER A 51 -8.04 9.97 -2.44
N THR A 52 -6.99 10.05 -3.28
CA THR A 52 -7.01 9.45 -4.62
C THR A 52 -7.19 7.93 -4.60
N TYR A 53 -6.48 7.20 -3.74
CA TYR A 53 -6.46 5.73 -3.84
C TYR A 53 -7.34 5.00 -2.83
N PHE A 54 -7.67 5.58 -1.68
CA PHE A 54 -8.23 4.83 -0.56
C PHE A 54 -9.52 5.40 0.02
N GLU A 55 -9.96 6.60 -0.40
CA GLU A 55 -11.20 7.22 0.09
C GLU A 55 -12.44 6.80 -0.74
N ALA A 56 -12.31 6.58 -2.06
CA ALA A 56 -13.45 6.37 -2.98
C ALA A 56 -13.65 4.93 -3.50
N GLY A 57 -12.91 3.94 -3.00
CA GLY A 57 -13.16 2.50 -3.23
C GLY A 57 -12.86 1.94 -4.64
N GLN A 58 -13.21 2.63 -5.73
CA GLN A 58 -12.90 2.18 -7.11
C GLN A 58 -11.40 2.31 -7.42
N ASP A 59 -10.78 3.40 -6.97
CA ASP A 59 -9.34 3.59 -7.15
C ASP A 59 -8.50 2.66 -6.27
N ALA A 60 -9.06 2.18 -5.15
CA ALA A 60 -8.40 1.20 -4.29
C ALA A 60 -8.27 -0.14 -4.99
N GLU A 61 -9.34 -0.63 -5.61
CA GLU A 61 -9.33 -1.89 -6.36
C GLU A 61 -8.30 -1.83 -7.50
N ARG A 62 -8.30 -0.74 -8.28
CA ARG A 62 -7.33 -0.54 -9.36
C ARG A 62 -5.89 -0.43 -8.84
N PHE A 63 -5.70 0.24 -7.71
CA PHE A 63 -4.41 0.35 -7.04
C PHE A 63 -3.86 -1.05 -6.72
N PHE A 64 -4.65 -1.91 -6.07
CA PHE A 64 -4.22 -3.25 -5.66
C PHE A 64 -4.01 -4.18 -6.85
N ASP A 65 -4.86 -4.11 -7.88
CA ASP A 65 -4.68 -4.87 -9.12
C ASP A 65 -3.31 -4.58 -9.76
N HIS A 66 -2.99 -3.29 -9.93
CA HIS A 66 -1.69 -2.89 -10.48
C HIS A 66 -0.52 -3.24 -9.54
N PHE A 67 -0.71 -3.10 -8.22
CA PHE A 67 0.32 -3.39 -7.23
C PHE A 67 0.71 -4.86 -7.27
N CYS A 68 -0.28 -5.76 -7.23
CA CYS A 68 -0.06 -7.21 -7.23
C CYS A 68 0.47 -7.73 -8.57
N LYS A 69 0.13 -7.08 -9.69
CA LYS A 69 0.73 -7.36 -11.01
C LYS A 69 2.15 -6.84 -11.14
N GLY A 70 2.65 -6.07 -10.16
CA GLY A 70 3.99 -5.52 -10.16
C GLY A 70 4.21 -4.45 -11.24
N VAL A 71 3.15 -3.83 -11.75
CA VAL A 71 3.18 -2.91 -12.91
C VAL A 71 4.22 -1.79 -12.73
N TYR A 72 4.41 -1.34 -11.48
CA TYR A 72 5.26 -0.21 -11.14
C TYR A 72 6.36 -0.55 -10.11
N SER A 73 6.64 -1.84 -9.87
CA SER A 73 7.61 -2.25 -8.86
C SER A 73 9.03 -1.90 -9.29
N ALA A 74 9.74 -1.05 -8.53
CA ALA A 74 11.17 -0.84 -8.71
C ALA A 74 11.95 -2.12 -8.37
N SER A 75 12.97 -2.44 -9.18
CA SER A 75 13.71 -3.70 -9.07
C SER A 75 14.44 -3.90 -7.75
N GLY A 76 14.76 -2.82 -7.03
CA GLY A 76 15.46 -2.87 -5.74
C GLY A 76 14.59 -3.27 -4.53
N TYR A 77 13.28 -3.44 -4.72
CA TYR A 77 12.31 -3.67 -3.62
C TYR A 77 11.41 -4.89 -3.84
N HIS A 78 11.78 -5.80 -4.73
CA HIS A 78 10.98 -6.99 -5.05
C HIS A 78 10.66 -7.84 -3.81
N ASP A 79 11.60 -8.06 -2.90
CA ASP A 79 11.39 -8.83 -1.66
C ASP A 79 10.26 -8.24 -0.81
N LEU A 80 10.30 -6.93 -0.57
CA LEU A 80 9.28 -6.22 0.20
C LEU A 80 7.94 -6.18 -0.54
N ASN A 81 7.95 -5.90 -1.85
CA ASN A 81 6.73 -5.80 -2.64
C ASN A 81 6.02 -7.15 -2.78
N THR A 82 6.78 -8.26 -2.87
CA THR A 82 6.25 -9.62 -2.78
C THR A 82 5.59 -9.86 -1.43
N ALA A 83 6.27 -9.57 -0.31
CA ALA A 83 5.69 -9.72 1.02
C ALA A 83 4.44 -8.85 1.22
N MET A 84 4.43 -7.62 0.70
CA MET A 84 3.25 -6.76 0.74
C MET A 84 2.08 -7.34 -0.08
N THR A 85 2.37 -7.99 -1.21
CA THR A 85 1.35 -8.69 -2.02
C THR A 85 0.78 -9.88 -1.27
N GLU A 86 1.61 -10.68 -0.61
CA GLU A 86 1.16 -11.80 0.22
C GLU A 86 0.25 -11.34 1.36
N VAL A 87 0.64 -10.27 2.07
CA VAL A 87 -0.19 -9.67 3.13
C VAL A 87 -1.50 -9.12 2.55
N PHE A 88 -1.48 -8.53 1.36
CA PHE A 88 -2.74 -8.12 0.72
C PHE A 88 -3.65 -9.32 0.43
N GLN A 89 -3.11 -10.44 -0.08
CA GLN A 89 -3.91 -11.65 -0.31
C GLN A 89 -4.48 -12.23 1.01
N GLU A 90 -3.77 -12.13 2.13
CA GLU A 90 -4.25 -12.49 3.48
C GLU A 90 -5.47 -11.64 3.89
N PHE A 91 -5.46 -10.33 3.59
CA PHE A 91 -6.46 -9.38 4.09
C PHE A 91 -7.53 -8.93 3.09
N LYS A 92 -7.44 -9.26 1.79
CA LYS A 92 -8.36 -8.75 0.75
C LYS A 92 -9.84 -9.01 1.06
N ASN A 93 -10.17 -10.20 1.58
CA ASN A 93 -11.54 -10.57 1.92
C ASN A 93 -12.07 -9.84 3.17
N TYR A 94 -11.18 -9.27 3.99
CA TYR A 94 -11.55 -8.42 5.12
C TYR A 94 -11.85 -7.00 4.67
N ILE A 95 -11.18 -6.50 3.63
CA ILE A 95 -11.40 -5.16 3.08
C ILE A 95 -12.76 -5.11 2.36
N GLU A 96 -13.10 -6.14 1.58
CA GLU A 96 -14.37 -6.23 0.84
C GLU A 96 -15.61 -6.30 1.73
N LYS A 97 -15.49 -6.84 2.95
CA LYS A 97 -16.60 -6.93 3.92
C LYS A 97 -17.02 -5.60 4.55
N TRP A 98 -16.26 -4.52 4.31
CA TRP A 98 -16.44 -3.22 4.95
C TRP A 98 -16.92 -2.15 3.96
N LYS A 99 -17.30 -2.55 2.74
CA LYS A 99 -18.14 -1.79 1.81
C LYS A 99 -19.61 -2.09 2.11
#